data_AF-A0A3Q2WUM4-F1
#
_entry.id   AF-A0A3Q2WUM4-F1
#
_cell.length_a   1.000
_cell.length_b   1.000
_cell.length_c   1.000
_cell.angle_alpha   90.00
_cell.angle_beta   90.00
_cell.angle_gamma   90.00
#
_symmetry.space_group_name_H-M   'P 1'
#
loop_
_entity.id
_entity.type
_entity.pdbx_description
1 polymer ?
#
loop_
_entity_poly.entity_id
_entity_poly.type
_entity_poly.pdbx_seq_one_letter_code
_entity_poly.pdbx_strand_id
1 'polypeptide(L)'
;MEMLPDLWKEDYWLPPGVTWRDMEQMGDSNRPRPLDLLIALPLALGFVALRYMFERFVAPPMARCLGVKNRFQVTAAPSPNLESFYIQNRREPTQSEMEGLMLSCRKTQRQIETWFKRRRSQDKPSKTKKFGEAAWRFFFYLTAFVAGLSCLVDKPWFWDLRECWRQYPFQPMERAHYWYYMLELGFYGSLLLRISVDVKRKDFKEQVVHHLATIFLLSFSYCANYIRIGTLVMLLHDSSDILLEPAKMFNYGAGWRRSCDTLFVMFAVIFLVTRLVIFPSKIIHTTLVLSMEVFEPFAGYYFFNILLMVLQGLHIFWAKLILHMVYKFLKGKVRKSSEAIVHHEMSLTCFQLFCSSNSYVIPLDANKQRVQLKGRQGASRKLNQSALCPHSQPCGHKKINQCHPLICFWTFFVVCSVKPSVFFLSWKKMNAVMKKVRLKRKRRIKGERRTRTQELTVTGRKIPTLTLSCV
;
A
#
# COMPACT_ATOMS: atom_id res chain seq x y z
N MET A 1 14.03 -20.89 -28.82
CA MET A 1 13.29 -22.14 -29.06
C MET A 1 13.88 -23.14 -28.10
N GLU A 2 13.23 -23.77 -27.14
CA GLU A 2 11.83 -23.95 -26.75
C GLU A 2 11.89 -24.19 -25.22
N MET A 3 11.16 -23.44 -24.41
CA MET A 3 11.05 -23.75 -22.98
C MET A 3 9.67 -23.36 -22.43
N LEU A 4 8.61 -23.69 -23.19
CA LEU A 4 7.20 -23.88 -22.77
C LEU A 4 6.26 -23.65 -23.98
N PRO A 5 6.17 -24.57 -24.95
CA PRO A 5 5.16 -24.49 -26.01
C PRO A 5 3.73 -24.52 -25.44
N ASP A 6 3.49 -25.22 -24.34
CA ASP A 6 2.13 -25.41 -23.79
C ASP A 6 1.53 -24.17 -23.12
N LEU A 7 2.37 -23.26 -22.58
CA LEU A 7 1.86 -22.08 -21.86
C LEU A 7 1.29 -21.03 -22.83
N TRP A 8 1.75 -21.01 -24.08
CA TRP A 8 1.34 -20.03 -25.10
C TRP A 8 0.39 -20.60 -26.13
N LYS A 9 -0.21 -21.74 -25.80
CA LYS A 9 -1.30 -22.31 -26.57
C LYS A 9 -2.44 -21.30 -26.67
N GLU A 10 -2.94 -21.14 -27.88
CA GLU A 10 -3.98 -20.16 -28.25
C GLU A 10 -5.21 -20.31 -27.35
N ASP A 11 -5.64 -21.54 -27.09
CA ASP A 11 -6.79 -21.89 -26.24
C ASP A 11 -6.77 -21.30 -24.82
N TYR A 12 -5.59 -20.94 -24.28
CA TYR A 12 -5.50 -20.34 -22.94
C TYR A 12 -5.74 -18.84 -22.94
N TRP A 13 -5.44 -18.15 -24.03
CA TRP A 13 -5.34 -16.68 -24.07
C TRP A 13 -6.27 -16.02 -25.08
N LEU A 14 -6.75 -16.79 -26.06
CA LEU A 14 -7.67 -16.34 -27.10
C LEU A 14 -9.01 -17.10 -26.98
N PRO A 15 -10.11 -16.49 -27.48
CA PRO A 15 -11.38 -17.20 -27.64
C PRO A 15 -11.24 -18.45 -28.53
N PRO A 16 -12.10 -19.46 -28.34
CA PRO A 16 -12.13 -20.62 -29.22
C PRO A 16 -12.31 -20.22 -30.70
N GLY A 17 -11.50 -20.80 -31.58
CA GLY A 17 -11.54 -20.53 -33.02
C GLY A 17 -10.74 -19.33 -33.50
N VAL A 18 -9.98 -18.66 -32.63
CA VAL A 18 -9.08 -17.55 -33.00
C VAL A 18 -7.62 -17.94 -32.77
N THR A 19 -6.77 -17.76 -33.79
CA THR A 19 -5.34 -18.03 -33.73
C THR A 19 -4.52 -16.74 -33.57
N TRP A 20 -3.24 -16.87 -33.17
CA TRP A 20 -2.34 -15.71 -33.13
C TRP A 20 -2.15 -15.07 -34.52
N ARG A 21 -2.25 -15.88 -35.60
CA ARG A 21 -2.14 -15.41 -36.99
C ARG A 21 -3.31 -14.53 -37.39
N ASP A 22 -4.52 -14.83 -36.93
CA ASP A 22 -5.70 -14.01 -37.23
C ASP A 22 -5.55 -12.63 -36.60
N MET A 23 -4.96 -12.56 -35.41
CA MET A 23 -4.62 -11.30 -34.78
C MET A 23 -3.51 -10.56 -35.54
N GLU A 24 -2.57 -11.26 -36.18
CA GLU A 24 -1.47 -10.67 -36.99
C GLU A 24 -1.95 -10.08 -38.31
N GLN A 25 -3.12 -10.51 -38.80
CA GLN A 25 -3.74 -9.95 -40.01
C GLN A 25 -4.38 -8.57 -39.77
N MET A 26 -4.57 -8.14 -38.51
CA MET A 26 -4.96 -6.76 -38.22
C MET A 26 -3.82 -5.80 -38.58
N GLY A 27 -4.14 -4.73 -39.33
CA GLY A 27 -3.15 -3.75 -39.78
C GLY A 27 -2.27 -3.21 -38.64
N ASP A 28 -0.97 -3.13 -38.89
CA ASP A 28 0.09 -2.85 -37.92
C ASP A 28 -0.13 -1.61 -37.02
N SER A 29 -0.84 -0.59 -37.53
CA SER A 29 -1.10 0.66 -36.80
C SER A 29 -2.30 0.58 -35.83
N ASN A 30 -3.11 -0.47 -35.88
CA ASN A 30 -4.40 -0.54 -35.20
C ASN A 30 -4.47 -1.64 -34.12
N ARG A 31 -3.40 -2.39 -33.89
CA ARG A 31 -3.34 -3.49 -32.92
C ARG A 31 -2.41 -3.15 -31.74
N PRO A 32 -2.81 -3.45 -30.49
CA PRO A 32 -1.89 -3.38 -29.36
C PRO A 32 -0.81 -4.46 -29.46
N ARG A 33 0.47 -4.07 -29.49
CA ARG A 33 1.60 -5.00 -29.48
C ARG A 33 2.15 -5.13 -28.07
N PRO A 34 2.37 -6.34 -27.53
CA PRO A 34 2.93 -6.49 -26.18
C PRO A 34 4.26 -5.74 -25.99
N LEU A 35 5.06 -5.59 -27.06
CA LEU A 35 6.30 -4.84 -27.05
C LEU A 35 6.11 -3.35 -26.72
N ASP A 36 4.96 -2.76 -27.05
CA ASP A 36 4.66 -1.36 -26.76
C ASP A 36 4.69 -1.07 -25.27
N LEU A 37 4.39 -2.06 -24.43
CA LEU A 37 4.46 -1.92 -22.98
C LEU A 37 5.86 -1.50 -22.54
N LEU A 38 6.95 -1.86 -23.25
CA LEU A 38 8.31 -1.40 -22.92
C LEU A 38 8.43 0.13 -22.85
N ILE A 39 7.59 0.87 -23.58
CA ILE A 39 7.57 2.34 -23.56
C ILE A 39 7.16 2.88 -22.19
N ALA A 40 6.40 2.13 -21.40
CA ALA A 40 6.05 2.56 -20.05
C ALA A 40 7.27 2.60 -19.11
N LEU A 41 8.40 1.95 -19.42
CA LEU A 41 9.63 2.01 -18.63
C LEU A 41 10.35 3.36 -18.72
N PRO A 42 10.72 3.87 -19.91
CA PRO A 42 11.26 5.22 -20.01
C PRO A 42 10.24 6.27 -19.57
N LEU A 43 8.93 6.06 -19.81
CA LEU A 43 7.90 6.95 -19.26
C LEU A 43 7.90 6.97 -17.73
N ALA A 44 8.02 5.82 -17.07
CA ALA A 44 8.09 5.75 -15.60
C ALA A 44 9.30 6.51 -15.06
N LEU A 45 10.46 6.39 -15.70
CA LEU A 45 11.65 7.17 -15.33
C LEU A 45 11.45 8.68 -15.59
N GLY A 46 10.82 9.02 -16.72
CA GLY A 46 10.42 10.39 -17.05
C GLY A 46 9.50 10.99 -16.00
N PHE A 47 8.49 10.26 -15.54
CA PHE A 47 7.61 10.69 -14.44
C PHE A 47 8.35 10.84 -13.11
N VAL A 48 9.34 10.00 -12.81
CA VAL A 48 10.20 10.19 -11.61
C VAL A 48 10.99 11.50 -11.71
N ALA A 49 11.57 11.79 -12.88
CA ALA A 49 12.30 13.04 -13.11
C ALA A 49 11.36 14.26 -13.05
N LEU A 50 10.21 14.19 -13.71
CA LEU A 50 9.20 15.24 -13.72
C LEU A 50 8.66 15.52 -12.31
N ARG A 51 8.40 14.48 -11.52
CA ARG A 51 8.05 14.61 -10.11
C ARG A 51 9.12 15.32 -9.31
N TYR A 52 10.40 14.95 -9.51
CA TYR A 52 11.50 15.61 -8.82
C TYR A 52 11.55 17.10 -9.16
N MET A 53 11.39 17.47 -10.43
CA MET A 53 11.31 18.87 -10.86
C MET A 53 10.11 19.58 -10.24
N PHE A 54 8.94 18.95 -10.23
CA PHE A 54 7.73 19.52 -9.63
C PHE A 54 7.89 19.76 -8.12
N GLU A 55 8.39 18.75 -7.38
CA GLU A 55 8.64 18.86 -5.93
C GLU A 55 9.69 19.92 -5.60
N ARG A 56 10.63 20.19 -6.52
CA ARG A 56 11.70 21.18 -6.34
C ARG A 56 11.27 22.60 -6.67
N PHE A 57 10.53 22.80 -7.77
CA PHE A 57 10.28 24.13 -8.33
C PHE A 57 8.84 24.61 -8.12
N VAL A 58 7.84 23.71 -8.21
CA VAL A 58 6.41 24.08 -8.22
C VAL A 58 5.77 23.91 -6.84
N ALA A 59 6.06 22.81 -6.14
CA ALA A 59 5.46 22.54 -4.84
C ALA A 59 5.81 23.57 -3.74
N PRO A 60 7.06 24.08 -3.60
CA PRO A 60 7.40 25.06 -2.56
C PRO A 60 6.68 26.41 -2.67
N PRO A 61 6.56 27.08 -3.84
CA PRO A 61 5.77 28.30 -3.93
C PRO A 61 4.29 28.04 -3.63
N MET A 62 3.70 26.96 -4.15
CA MET A 62 2.31 26.59 -3.84
C MET A 62 2.07 26.36 -2.34
N ALA A 63 3.00 25.66 -1.68
CA ALA A 63 2.92 25.41 -0.24
C ALA A 63 2.96 26.72 0.57
N ARG A 64 3.73 27.72 0.12
CA ARG A 64 3.77 29.06 0.74
C ARG A 64 2.44 29.80 0.54
N CYS A 65 1.87 29.78 -0.67
CA CYS A 65 0.58 30.39 -0.96
C CYS A 65 -0.55 29.80 -0.10
N LEU A 66 -0.53 28.49 0.17
CA LEU A 66 -1.50 27.81 1.04
C LEU A 66 -1.16 27.88 2.54
N GLY A 67 -0.11 28.61 2.92
CA GLY A 67 0.27 28.82 4.32
C GLY A 67 0.75 27.55 5.03
N VAL A 68 1.35 26.59 4.31
CA VAL A 68 1.88 25.35 4.89
C VAL A 68 3.10 25.67 5.75
N LYS A 69 2.92 25.70 7.07
CA LYS A 69 4.00 25.91 8.04
C LYS A 69 4.59 24.57 8.48
N ASN A 70 5.90 24.40 8.33
CA ASN A 70 6.60 23.29 8.97
C ASN A 70 6.66 23.54 10.48
N ARG A 71 6.29 22.52 11.26
CA ARG A 71 6.47 22.59 12.71
C ARG A 71 7.97 22.55 12.97
N PHE A 72 8.50 23.51 13.74
CA PHE A 72 9.88 23.44 14.21
C PHE A 72 10.08 22.13 14.97
N GLN A 73 10.83 21.21 14.38
CA GLN A 73 11.18 19.95 15.02
C GLN A 73 12.46 20.19 15.81
N VAL A 74 12.41 19.96 17.12
CA VAL A 74 13.59 20.06 17.98
C VAL A 74 14.56 18.95 17.59
N THR A 75 15.74 19.35 17.11
CA THR A 75 16.80 18.43 16.71
C THR A 75 17.32 17.65 17.92
N ALA A 76 17.54 16.35 17.76
CA ALA A 76 18.22 15.57 18.80
C ALA A 76 19.66 16.08 18.95
N ALA A 77 20.14 16.22 20.18
CA ALA A 77 21.50 16.69 20.42
C ALA A 77 22.53 15.74 19.78
N PRO A 78 23.64 16.22 19.20
CA PRO A 78 24.65 15.35 18.61
C PRO A 78 25.19 14.36 19.65
N SER A 79 25.07 13.07 19.39
CA SER A 79 25.65 12.02 20.24
C SER A 79 26.03 10.81 19.39
N PRO A 80 27.33 10.64 19.08
CA PRO A 80 27.80 9.58 18.17
C PRO A 80 27.38 8.17 18.61
N ASN A 81 27.45 7.89 19.92
CA ASN A 81 27.10 6.58 20.49
C ASN A 81 25.61 6.24 20.38
N LEU A 82 24.71 7.22 20.53
CA LEU A 82 23.27 6.97 20.36
C LEU A 82 22.91 6.89 18.87
N GLU A 83 23.57 7.66 18.00
CA GLU A 83 23.35 7.61 16.55
C GLU A 83 23.85 6.29 15.96
N SER A 84 25.02 5.80 16.37
CA SER A 84 25.53 4.50 15.93
C SER A 84 24.60 3.36 16.35
N PHE A 85 24.10 3.39 17.60
CA PHE A 85 23.09 2.44 18.05
C PHE A 85 21.79 2.56 17.23
N TYR A 86 21.30 3.77 16.99
CA TYR A 86 20.05 4.02 16.25
C TYR A 86 20.09 3.49 14.81
N ILE A 87 21.23 3.64 14.13
CA ILE A 87 21.44 3.18 12.75
C ILE A 87 21.63 1.67 12.68
N GLN A 88 22.37 1.09 13.63
CA GLN A 88 22.79 -0.32 13.59
C GLN A 88 21.77 -1.28 14.22
N ASN A 89 21.05 -0.84 15.25
CA ASN A 89 20.14 -1.67 16.04
C ASN A 89 18.66 -1.25 15.83
N ARG A 90 17.84 -1.32 16.89
CA ARG A 90 16.44 -0.92 16.85
C ARG A 90 16.27 0.56 17.18
N ARG A 91 15.25 1.17 16.57
CA ARG A 91 14.85 2.57 16.80
C ARG A 91 14.26 2.81 18.18
N GLU A 92 14.00 1.74 18.94
CA GLU A 92 13.50 1.76 20.31
C GLU A 92 14.28 0.72 21.11
N PRO A 93 15.14 1.16 22.05
CA PRO A 93 15.95 0.25 22.87
C PRO A 93 15.08 -0.49 23.90
N THR A 94 15.43 -1.74 24.17
CA THR A 94 14.89 -2.53 25.28
C THR A 94 15.49 -2.10 26.63
N GLN A 95 14.94 -2.58 27.75
CA GLN A 95 15.42 -2.19 29.08
C GLN A 95 16.90 -2.56 29.32
N SER A 96 17.33 -3.75 28.90
CA SER A 96 18.73 -4.16 29.04
C SER A 96 19.69 -3.35 28.14
N GLU A 97 19.25 -2.99 26.93
CA GLU A 97 20.03 -2.11 26.04
C GLU A 97 20.09 -0.67 26.58
N MET A 98 19.04 -0.21 27.25
CA MET A 98 18.98 1.10 27.90
C MET A 98 20.07 1.24 28.96
N GLU A 99 20.26 0.22 29.81
CA GLU A 99 21.29 0.21 30.85
C GLU A 99 22.70 0.33 30.25
N GLY A 100 23.00 -0.42 29.18
CA GLY A 100 24.27 -0.31 28.46
C GLY A 100 24.49 1.06 27.79
N LEU A 101 23.42 1.69 27.29
CA LEU A 101 23.48 3.04 26.72
C LEU A 101 23.66 4.11 27.79
N MET A 102 23.09 3.94 28.98
CA MET A 102 23.30 4.84 30.12
C MET A 102 24.76 4.86 30.56
N LEU A 103 25.37 3.68 30.67
CA LEU A 103 26.79 3.51 31.01
C LEU A 103 27.72 4.12 29.97
N SER A 104 27.52 3.78 28.68
CA SER A 104 28.40 4.24 27.59
C SER A 104 28.27 5.73 27.27
N CYS A 105 27.08 6.32 27.46
CA CYS A 105 26.82 7.72 27.10
C CYS A 105 26.86 8.68 28.30
N ARG A 106 27.00 8.15 29.53
CA ARG A 106 26.90 8.91 30.79
C ARG A 106 25.65 9.82 30.84
N LYS A 107 24.53 9.30 30.35
CA LYS A 107 23.24 10.00 30.29
C LYS A 107 22.21 9.25 31.13
N THR A 108 21.27 9.99 31.69
CA THR A 108 20.11 9.39 32.38
C THR A 108 19.18 8.71 31.37
N GLN A 109 18.41 7.73 31.84
CA GLN A 109 17.39 7.04 31.03
C GLN A 109 16.46 8.04 30.31
N ARG A 110 15.95 9.05 31.04
CA ARG A 110 15.05 10.06 30.46
C ARG A 110 15.68 10.86 29.34
N GLN A 111 16.97 11.19 29.45
CA GLN A 111 17.70 11.91 28.40
C GLN A 111 17.87 11.06 27.14
N ILE A 112 18.16 9.76 27.32
CA ILE A 112 18.28 8.81 26.21
C ILE A 112 16.92 8.60 25.54
N GLU A 113 15.86 8.32 26.31
CA GLU A 113 14.49 8.20 25.78
C GLU A 113 14.04 9.45 25.03
N THR A 114 14.33 10.63 25.58
CA THR A 114 14.04 11.92 24.95
C THR A 114 14.83 12.09 23.66
N TRP A 115 16.10 11.70 23.64
CA TRP A 115 16.94 11.72 22.44
C TRP A 115 16.36 10.82 21.35
N PHE A 116 16.05 9.56 21.68
CA PHE A 116 15.44 8.61 20.73
C PHE A 116 14.07 9.11 20.23
N LYS A 117 13.25 9.70 21.11
CA LYS A 117 11.97 10.31 20.72
C LYS A 117 12.16 11.48 19.76
N ARG A 118 13.14 12.37 20.02
CA ARG A 118 13.48 13.50 19.13
C ARG A 118 14.04 13.00 17.80
N ARG A 119 14.97 12.03 17.82
CA ARG A 119 15.57 11.44 16.63
C ARG A 119 14.55 10.76 15.72
N ARG A 120 13.63 9.98 16.30
CA ARG A 120 12.47 9.43 15.58
C ARG A 120 11.54 10.50 15.04
N SER A 121 11.41 11.64 15.73
CA SER A 121 10.62 12.77 15.23
C SER A 121 11.29 13.47 14.06
N GLN A 122 12.63 13.55 14.03
CA GLN A 122 13.41 14.11 12.91
C GLN A 122 13.33 13.25 11.64
N ASP A 123 13.22 11.92 11.80
CA ASP A 123 12.98 11.02 10.66
C ASP A 123 11.59 11.22 10.03
N LYS A 124 10.68 11.97 10.68
CA LYS A 124 9.35 12.21 10.13
C LYS A 124 9.45 13.22 8.99
N PRO A 125 8.92 12.90 7.81
CA PRO A 125 8.92 13.81 6.66
C PRO A 125 8.19 15.12 7.00
N SER A 126 8.72 16.22 6.48
CA SER A 126 8.16 17.57 6.66
C SER A 126 6.76 17.67 6.06
N LYS A 127 5.95 18.60 6.57
CA LYS A 127 4.60 18.84 6.02
C LYS A 127 4.68 19.33 4.58
N THR A 128 5.67 20.16 4.25
CA THR A 128 5.93 20.61 2.87
C THR A 128 6.25 19.44 1.94
N LYS A 129 7.02 18.43 2.38
CA LYS A 129 7.27 17.23 1.56
C LYS A 129 5.97 16.48 1.28
N LYS A 130 5.16 16.20 2.30
CA LYS A 130 3.87 15.53 2.14
C LYS A 130 2.90 16.31 1.25
N PHE A 131 2.92 17.64 1.36
CA PHE A 131 2.16 18.52 0.48
C PHE A 131 2.62 18.40 -0.98
N GLY A 132 3.93 18.43 -1.25
CA GLY A 132 4.47 18.26 -2.60
C GLY A 132 4.10 16.91 -3.22
N GLU A 133 4.18 15.83 -2.43
CA GLU A 133 3.77 14.49 -2.88
C GLU A 133 2.27 14.41 -3.22
N ALA A 134 1.41 15.13 -2.49
CA ALA A 134 -0.03 15.19 -2.75
C ALA A 134 -0.35 16.08 -3.95
N ALA A 135 0.30 17.25 -4.06
CA ALA A 135 0.14 18.17 -5.17
C ALA A 135 0.55 17.53 -6.51
N TRP A 136 1.68 16.81 -6.54
CA TRP A 136 2.10 16.07 -7.73
C TRP A 136 1.04 15.07 -8.21
N ARG A 137 0.51 14.26 -7.29
CA ARG A 137 -0.56 13.30 -7.59
C ARG A 137 -1.83 14.00 -8.06
N PHE A 138 -2.21 15.11 -7.44
CA PHE A 138 -3.38 15.89 -7.85
C PHE A 138 -3.30 16.34 -9.30
N PHE A 139 -2.19 16.99 -9.71
CA PHE A 139 -2.06 17.46 -11.09
C PHE A 139 -2.06 16.32 -12.10
N PHE A 140 -1.42 15.20 -11.77
CA PHE A 140 -1.44 14.02 -12.62
C PHE A 140 -2.87 13.48 -12.77
N TYR A 141 -3.56 13.17 -11.68
CA TYR A 141 -4.92 12.59 -11.73
C TYR A 141 -5.93 13.54 -12.38
N LEU A 142 -5.80 14.84 -12.16
CA LEU A 142 -6.63 15.84 -12.84
C LEU A 142 -6.40 15.79 -14.36
N THR A 143 -5.15 15.76 -14.80
CA THR A 143 -4.80 15.70 -16.23
C THR A 143 -5.24 14.39 -16.85
N ALA A 144 -5.00 13.26 -16.18
CA ALA A 144 -5.38 11.93 -16.63
C ALA A 144 -6.90 11.79 -16.76
N PHE A 145 -7.68 12.29 -15.80
CA PHE A 145 -9.13 12.25 -15.87
C PHE A 145 -9.70 13.13 -16.99
N VAL A 146 -9.19 14.36 -17.15
CA VAL A 146 -9.63 15.24 -18.25
C VAL A 146 -9.30 14.62 -19.60
N ALA A 147 -8.08 14.07 -19.76
CA ALA A 147 -7.68 13.36 -20.97
C ALA A 147 -8.55 12.13 -21.22
N GLY A 148 -8.77 11.28 -20.20
CA GLY A 148 -9.59 10.08 -20.30
C GLY A 148 -11.03 10.40 -20.68
N LEU A 149 -11.64 11.42 -20.05
CA LEU A 149 -12.99 11.86 -20.39
C LEU A 149 -13.07 12.38 -21.83
N SER A 150 -12.09 13.20 -22.24
CA SER A 150 -12.04 13.76 -23.60
C SER A 150 -11.87 12.66 -24.67
N CYS A 151 -11.13 11.60 -24.38
CA CYS A 151 -10.94 10.48 -25.30
C CYS A 151 -12.15 9.55 -25.39
N LEU A 152 -12.99 9.49 -24.34
CA LEU A 152 -14.05 8.49 -24.21
C LEU A 152 -15.47 9.03 -24.42
N VAL A 153 -15.72 10.31 -24.19
CA VAL A 153 -17.10 10.86 -24.21
C VAL A 153 -17.81 10.67 -25.56
N ASP A 154 -17.07 10.75 -26.67
CA ASP A 154 -17.61 10.57 -28.02
C ASP A 154 -17.67 9.10 -28.46
N LYS A 155 -17.28 8.16 -27.60
CA LYS A 155 -17.20 6.74 -27.95
C LYS A 155 -18.46 5.98 -27.56
N PRO A 156 -18.97 5.07 -28.40
CA PRO A 156 -20.22 4.37 -28.15
C PRO A 156 -20.16 3.51 -26.89
N TRP A 157 -19.00 2.90 -26.59
CA TRP A 157 -18.82 2.06 -25.40
C TRP A 157 -18.80 2.83 -24.08
N PHE A 158 -18.71 4.16 -24.10
CA PHE A 158 -18.89 4.97 -22.90
C PHE A 158 -20.35 5.02 -22.45
N TRP A 159 -21.29 4.94 -23.41
CA TRP A 159 -22.72 5.01 -23.17
C TRP A 159 -23.38 3.62 -23.12
N ASP A 160 -22.94 2.69 -23.99
CA ASP A 160 -23.41 1.31 -24.00
C ASP A 160 -22.26 0.31 -23.82
N LEU A 161 -22.26 -0.38 -22.68
CA LEU A 161 -21.21 -1.34 -22.33
C LEU A 161 -21.21 -2.60 -23.23
N ARG A 162 -22.29 -2.88 -23.98
CA ARG A 162 -22.31 -3.96 -24.98
C ARG A 162 -21.29 -3.72 -26.08
N GLU A 163 -21.09 -2.45 -26.43
CA GLU A 163 -20.11 -2.03 -27.44
C GLU A 163 -18.66 -2.24 -26.98
N CYS A 164 -18.40 -2.51 -25.69
CA CYS A 164 -17.08 -2.93 -25.24
C CYS A 164 -16.62 -4.26 -25.85
N TRP A 165 -17.55 -5.18 -26.16
CA TRP A 165 -17.25 -6.52 -26.64
C TRP A 165 -17.56 -6.72 -28.12
N ARG A 166 -18.18 -5.73 -28.77
CA ARG A 166 -18.47 -5.78 -30.20
C ARG A 166 -17.19 -6.00 -31.01
N GLN A 167 -17.21 -6.99 -31.90
CA GLN A 167 -16.07 -7.41 -32.74
C GLN A 167 -14.82 -7.85 -31.96
N TYR A 168 -14.93 -8.13 -30.66
CA TYR A 168 -13.83 -8.75 -29.93
C TYR A 168 -13.51 -10.15 -30.51
N PRO A 169 -12.24 -10.51 -30.74
CA PRO A 169 -10.99 -9.83 -30.36
C PRO A 169 -10.41 -8.84 -31.38
N PHE A 170 -11.06 -8.65 -32.54
CA PHE A 170 -10.61 -7.80 -33.64
C PHE A 170 -11.05 -6.33 -33.49
N GLN A 171 -10.66 -5.70 -32.37
CA GLN A 171 -10.99 -4.31 -32.09
C GLN A 171 -9.82 -3.39 -32.46
N PRO A 172 -10.02 -2.36 -33.32
CA PRO A 172 -8.97 -1.39 -33.60
C PRO A 172 -8.73 -0.48 -32.41
N MET A 173 -7.45 -0.26 -32.09
CA MET A 173 -7.01 0.66 -31.05
C MET A 173 -6.70 2.03 -31.65
N GLU A 174 -7.42 3.05 -31.19
CA GLU A 174 -7.11 4.43 -31.54
C GLU A 174 -5.85 4.94 -30.82
N ARG A 175 -5.12 5.85 -31.48
CA ARG A 175 -3.89 6.46 -30.95
C ARG A 175 -4.10 7.20 -29.63
N ALA A 176 -5.28 7.77 -29.40
CA ALA A 176 -5.61 8.44 -28.14
C ALA A 176 -5.66 7.45 -26.97
N HIS A 177 -6.32 6.29 -27.16
CA HIS A 177 -6.38 5.24 -26.13
C HIS A 177 -5.01 4.62 -25.86
N TYR A 178 -4.18 4.48 -26.91
CA TYR A 178 -2.79 4.04 -26.78
C TYR A 178 -2.01 4.92 -25.81
N TRP A 179 -1.97 6.24 -26.05
CA TRP A 179 -1.21 7.15 -25.17
C TRP A 179 -1.80 7.24 -23.78
N TYR A 180 -3.14 7.17 -23.66
CA TYR A 180 -3.79 7.12 -22.36
C TYR A 180 -3.30 5.92 -21.53
N TYR A 181 -3.30 4.72 -22.13
CA TYR A 181 -2.76 3.50 -21.51
C TYR A 181 -1.27 3.61 -21.16
N MET A 182 -0.43 4.08 -22.08
CA MET A 182 1.02 4.14 -21.86
C MET A 182 1.40 5.14 -20.78
N LEU A 183 0.72 6.28 -20.72
CA LEU A 183 0.95 7.31 -19.70
C LEU A 183 0.48 6.85 -18.31
N GLU A 184 -0.70 6.24 -18.19
CA GLU A 184 -1.17 5.68 -16.92
C GLU A 184 -0.28 4.53 -16.44
N LEU A 185 0.09 3.61 -17.33
CA LEU A 185 0.99 2.51 -16.98
C LEU A 185 2.37 3.03 -16.55
N GLY A 186 2.91 4.03 -17.25
CA GLY A 186 4.16 4.69 -16.90
C GLY A 186 4.07 5.40 -15.54
N PHE A 187 2.97 6.10 -15.27
CA PHE A 187 2.75 6.74 -13.98
C PHE A 187 2.67 5.73 -12.84
N TYR A 188 1.84 4.69 -12.94
CA TYR A 188 1.77 3.64 -11.92
C TYR A 188 3.10 2.90 -11.75
N GLY A 189 3.86 2.71 -12.82
CA GLY A 189 5.24 2.22 -12.77
C GLY A 189 6.14 3.15 -11.94
N SER A 190 6.05 4.47 -12.14
CA SER A 190 6.81 5.46 -11.38
C SER A 190 6.47 5.44 -9.87
N LEU A 191 5.18 5.24 -9.53
CA LEU A 191 4.72 5.09 -8.15
C LEU A 191 5.32 3.85 -7.50
N LEU A 192 5.37 2.75 -8.24
CA LEU A 192 5.95 1.51 -7.74
C LEU A 192 7.47 1.63 -7.54
N LEU A 193 8.21 2.24 -8.48
CA LEU A 193 9.66 2.47 -8.36
C LEU A 193 10.01 3.28 -7.10
N ARG A 194 9.18 4.26 -6.76
CA ARG A 194 9.38 5.15 -5.61
C ARG A 194 8.80 4.62 -4.31
N ILE A 195 8.10 3.48 -4.30
CA ILE A 195 7.32 3.01 -3.15
C ILE A 195 8.16 2.77 -1.88
N SER A 196 9.44 2.40 -2.02
CA SER A 196 10.34 2.16 -0.88
C SER A 196 10.94 3.44 -0.30
N VAL A 197 11.02 4.49 -1.12
CA VAL A 197 11.59 5.82 -0.80
C VAL A 197 10.52 6.77 -0.27
N ASP A 198 9.31 6.65 -0.80
CA ASP A 198 8.15 7.40 -0.36
C ASP A 198 7.77 7.03 1.08
N VAL A 199 7.02 7.92 1.73
CA VAL A 199 6.66 7.79 3.14
C VAL A 199 5.80 6.54 3.35
N LYS A 200 6.35 5.56 4.08
CA LYS A 200 5.65 4.29 4.36
C LYS A 200 4.33 4.53 5.11
N ARG A 201 3.26 4.00 4.53
CA ARG A 201 1.88 4.10 5.04
C ARG A 201 1.48 2.89 5.87
N LYS A 202 0.40 2.98 6.65
CA LYS A 202 -0.09 1.86 7.47
C LYS A 202 -0.64 0.73 6.59
N ASP A 203 -1.28 1.14 5.50
CA ASP A 203 -1.83 0.38 4.39
C ASP A 203 -0.78 0.07 3.31
N PHE A 204 0.52 0.09 3.65
CA PHE A 204 1.60 -0.11 2.68
C PHE A 204 1.46 -1.43 1.92
N LYS A 205 1.05 -2.51 2.59
CA LYS A 205 0.94 -3.83 1.96
C LYS A 205 -0.23 -3.84 0.96
N GLU A 206 -1.35 -3.30 1.38
CA GLU A 206 -2.58 -3.17 0.60
C GLU A 206 -2.34 -2.29 -0.62
N GLN A 207 -1.61 -1.17 -0.46
CA GLN A 207 -1.20 -0.28 -1.55
C GLN A 207 -0.23 -0.95 -2.54
N VAL A 208 0.70 -1.79 -2.06
CA VAL A 208 1.59 -2.58 -2.93
C VAL A 208 0.78 -3.60 -3.73
N VAL A 209 -0.13 -4.34 -3.07
CA VAL A 209 -0.99 -5.33 -3.74
C VAL A 209 -1.88 -4.64 -4.78
N HIS A 210 -2.44 -3.49 -4.45
CA HIS A 210 -3.18 -2.65 -5.38
C HIS A 210 -2.35 -2.28 -6.61
N HIS A 211 -1.19 -1.66 -6.42
CA HIS A 211 -0.36 -1.22 -7.56
C HIS A 211 0.10 -2.38 -8.43
N LEU A 212 0.41 -3.53 -7.82
CA LEU A 212 0.70 -4.73 -8.59
C LEU A 212 -0.54 -5.15 -9.39
N ALA A 213 -1.71 -5.28 -8.75
CA ALA A 213 -2.95 -5.68 -9.41
C ALA A 213 -3.34 -4.73 -10.55
N THR A 214 -3.25 -3.42 -10.37
CA THR A 214 -3.58 -2.44 -11.41
C THR A 214 -2.60 -2.51 -12.58
N ILE A 215 -1.30 -2.62 -12.32
CA ILE A 215 -0.29 -2.80 -13.39
C ILE A 215 -0.56 -4.11 -14.15
N PHE A 216 -0.82 -5.21 -13.43
CA PHE A 216 -1.18 -6.49 -14.06
C PHE A 216 -2.43 -6.35 -14.94
N LEU A 217 -3.48 -5.66 -14.46
CA LEU A 217 -4.70 -5.40 -15.21
C LEU A 217 -4.45 -4.54 -16.46
N LEU A 218 -3.70 -3.45 -16.35
CA LEU A 218 -3.38 -2.58 -17.49
C LEU A 218 -2.56 -3.34 -18.54
N SER A 219 -1.49 -4.02 -18.14
CA SER A 219 -0.66 -4.78 -19.08
C SER A 219 -1.42 -5.94 -19.72
N PHE A 220 -2.19 -6.70 -18.93
CA PHE A 220 -2.96 -7.83 -19.47
C PHE A 220 -4.08 -7.36 -20.39
N SER A 221 -4.85 -6.35 -19.98
CA SER A 221 -5.92 -5.80 -20.82
C SER A 221 -5.38 -5.24 -22.13
N TYR A 222 -4.19 -4.64 -22.13
CA TYR A 222 -3.54 -4.19 -23.36
C TYR A 222 -3.18 -5.36 -24.27
N CYS A 223 -2.48 -6.38 -23.75
CA CYS A 223 -2.08 -7.55 -24.54
C CYS A 223 -3.25 -8.38 -25.06
N ALA A 224 -4.33 -8.49 -24.29
CA ALA A 224 -5.54 -9.23 -24.66
C ALA A 224 -6.54 -8.40 -25.48
N ASN A 225 -6.19 -7.17 -25.87
CA ASN A 225 -7.08 -6.25 -26.59
C ASN A 225 -8.40 -5.91 -25.85
N TYR A 226 -8.39 -5.87 -24.52
CA TYR A 226 -9.48 -5.37 -23.67
C TYR A 226 -9.43 -3.85 -23.48
N ILE A 227 -9.02 -3.12 -24.51
CA ILE A 227 -8.75 -1.67 -24.44
C ILE A 227 -10.02 -0.88 -24.09
N ARG A 228 -11.17 -1.21 -24.70
CA ARG A 228 -12.44 -0.50 -24.46
C ARG A 228 -12.86 -0.59 -23.00
N ILE A 229 -12.87 -1.79 -22.42
CA ILE A 229 -13.25 -1.95 -21.01
C ILE A 229 -12.19 -1.40 -20.05
N GLY A 230 -10.90 -1.55 -20.37
CA GLY A 230 -9.85 -1.06 -19.49
C GLY A 230 -9.74 0.46 -19.46
N THR A 231 -10.01 1.17 -20.56
CA THR A 231 -10.14 2.65 -20.54
C THR A 231 -11.29 3.12 -19.63
N LEU A 232 -12.42 2.42 -19.60
CA LEU A 232 -13.52 2.72 -18.66
C LEU A 232 -13.15 2.43 -17.20
N VAL A 233 -12.43 1.33 -16.95
CA VAL A 233 -11.89 1.02 -15.61
C VAL A 233 -11.02 2.17 -15.15
N MET A 234 -10.05 2.60 -15.96
CA MET A 234 -9.11 3.66 -15.64
C MET A 234 -9.81 5.00 -15.35
N LEU A 235 -10.70 5.45 -16.25
CA LEU A 235 -11.48 6.67 -16.05
C LEU A 235 -12.34 6.65 -14.77
N LEU A 236 -13.05 5.53 -14.54
CA LEU A 236 -13.85 5.35 -13.32
C LEU A 236 -12.97 5.45 -12.07
N HIS A 237 -11.72 4.96 -12.16
CA HIS A 237 -10.82 4.92 -11.04
C HIS A 237 -10.26 6.30 -10.66
N ASP A 238 -9.89 7.10 -11.65
CA ASP A 238 -9.29 8.40 -11.45
C ASP A 238 -10.27 9.45 -10.89
N SER A 239 -11.57 9.29 -11.14
CA SER A 239 -12.60 10.26 -10.75
C SER A 239 -12.65 10.60 -9.24
N SER A 240 -12.41 9.63 -8.36
CA SER A 240 -12.37 9.89 -6.90
C SER A 240 -11.05 10.50 -6.45
N ASP A 241 -9.95 10.19 -7.13
CA ASP A 241 -8.61 10.51 -6.67
C ASP A 241 -8.29 12.00 -6.83
N ILE A 242 -8.93 12.65 -7.82
CA ILE A 242 -8.90 14.11 -8.03
C ILE A 242 -9.39 14.87 -6.80
N LEU A 243 -10.33 14.32 -6.01
CA LEU A 243 -10.86 14.98 -4.81
C LEU A 243 -10.06 14.65 -3.55
N LEU A 244 -9.43 13.47 -3.52
CA LEU A 244 -8.65 13.01 -2.37
C LEU A 244 -7.37 13.83 -2.17
N GLU A 245 -6.62 14.06 -3.24
CA GLU A 245 -5.34 14.77 -3.18
C GLU A 245 -5.44 16.25 -2.76
N PRO A 246 -6.40 17.07 -3.26
CA PRO A 246 -6.57 18.44 -2.80
C PRO A 246 -7.11 18.52 -1.36
N ALA A 247 -7.91 17.54 -0.91
CA ALA A 247 -8.29 17.43 0.50
C ALA A 247 -7.05 17.26 1.41
N LYS A 248 -6.05 16.47 0.96
CA LYS A 248 -4.75 16.35 1.67
C LYS A 248 -3.98 17.67 1.66
N MET A 249 -3.95 18.36 0.52
CA MET A 249 -3.27 19.65 0.37
C MET A 249 -3.83 20.69 1.34
N PHE A 250 -5.15 20.86 1.40
CA PHE A 250 -5.79 21.81 2.31
C PHE A 250 -5.67 21.42 3.78
N ASN A 251 -5.55 20.13 4.09
CA ASN A 251 -5.27 19.68 5.46
C ASN A 251 -3.86 20.05 5.95
N TYR A 252 -2.91 20.26 5.02
CA TYR A 252 -1.58 20.76 5.37
C TYR A 252 -1.50 22.29 5.43
N GLY A 253 -2.37 22.98 4.69
CA GLY A 253 -2.49 24.45 4.72
C GLY A 253 -3.07 24.98 6.02
N ALA A 254 -2.75 26.23 6.35
CA ALA A 254 -3.34 26.93 7.49
C ALA A 254 -4.66 27.60 7.09
N GLY A 255 -5.73 27.40 7.86
CA GLY A 255 -7.02 28.09 7.65
C GLY A 255 -8.02 27.42 6.66
N TRP A 256 -7.60 26.39 5.91
CA TRP A 256 -8.43 25.76 4.87
C TRP A 256 -9.30 24.59 5.35
N ARG A 257 -9.72 24.61 6.61
CA ARG A 257 -10.39 23.44 7.22
C ARG A 257 -11.75 23.14 6.62
N ARG A 258 -12.55 24.17 6.34
CA ARG A 258 -13.89 24.01 5.71
C ARG A 258 -13.77 23.35 4.34
N SER A 259 -12.87 23.83 3.49
CA SER A 259 -12.62 23.24 2.16
C SER A 259 -12.11 21.81 2.24
N CYS A 260 -11.21 21.51 3.19
CA CYS A 260 -10.74 20.14 3.44
C CYS A 260 -11.90 19.20 3.82
N ASP A 261 -12.77 19.61 4.74
CA ASP A 261 -13.90 18.79 5.19
C ASP A 261 -14.93 18.59 4.07
N THR A 262 -15.25 19.63 3.29
CA THR A 262 -16.14 19.54 2.13
C THR A 262 -15.60 18.59 1.07
N LEU A 263 -14.33 18.75 0.67
CA LEU A 263 -13.70 17.86 -0.31
C LEU A 263 -13.63 16.41 0.18
N PHE A 264 -13.39 16.18 1.47
CA PHE A 264 -13.39 14.82 2.02
C PHE A 264 -14.77 14.16 1.94
N VAL A 265 -15.85 14.90 2.23
CA VAL A 265 -17.22 14.36 2.11
C VAL A 265 -17.55 14.08 0.64
N MET A 266 -17.23 14.99 -0.28
CA MET A 266 -17.41 14.77 -1.71
C MET A 266 -16.62 13.55 -2.21
N PHE A 267 -15.35 13.45 -1.81
CA PHE A 267 -14.51 12.28 -2.06
C PHE A 267 -15.17 10.99 -1.56
N ALA A 268 -15.68 10.97 -0.33
CA ALA A 268 -16.29 9.78 0.25
C ALA A 268 -17.54 9.35 -0.53
N VAL A 269 -18.41 10.29 -0.91
CA VAL A 269 -19.61 10.01 -1.71
C VAL A 269 -19.21 9.46 -3.07
N ILE A 270 -18.32 10.16 -3.79
CA ILE A 270 -17.90 9.75 -5.14
C ILE A 270 -17.20 8.40 -5.09
N PHE A 271 -16.29 8.17 -4.14
CA PHE A 271 -15.62 6.88 -3.95
C PHE A 271 -16.61 5.73 -3.72
N LEU A 272 -17.62 5.92 -2.85
CA LEU A 272 -18.60 4.87 -2.60
C LEU A 272 -19.45 4.57 -3.85
N VAL A 273 -19.91 5.61 -4.55
CA VAL A 273 -20.70 5.44 -5.78
C VAL A 273 -19.87 4.79 -6.88
N THR A 274 -18.70 5.33 -7.21
CA THR A 274 -17.90 4.84 -8.33
C THR A 274 -17.31 3.46 -8.05
N ARG A 275 -16.84 3.19 -6.82
CA ARG A 275 -16.10 1.96 -6.50
C ARG A 275 -16.93 0.82 -5.91
N LEU A 276 -18.05 1.10 -5.26
CA LEU A 276 -18.93 0.06 -4.68
C LEU A 276 -20.26 -0.11 -5.41
N VAL A 277 -20.69 0.88 -6.20
CA VAL A 277 -21.93 0.75 -6.99
C VAL A 277 -21.59 0.55 -8.46
N ILE A 278 -20.98 1.53 -9.12
CA ILE A 278 -20.74 1.49 -10.57
C ILE A 278 -19.74 0.38 -10.95
N PHE A 279 -18.59 0.29 -10.26
CA PHE A 279 -17.58 -0.71 -10.59
C PHE A 279 -18.11 -2.16 -10.56
N PRO A 280 -18.77 -2.65 -9.49
CA PRO A 280 -19.29 -4.02 -9.51
C PRO A 280 -20.52 -4.20 -10.39
N SER A 281 -21.46 -3.25 -10.39
CA SER A 281 -22.73 -3.41 -11.13
C SER A 281 -22.61 -3.23 -12.64
N LYS A 282 -21.66 -2.40 -13.09
CA LYS A 282 -21.46 -2.09 -14.52
C LYS A 282 -20.23 -2.79 -15.05
N ILE A 283 -19.05 -2.49 -14.51
CA ILE A 283 -17.78 -2.98 -15.07
C ILE A 283 -17.63 -4.49 -14.86
N ILE A 284 -17.71 -4.97 -13.61
CA ILE A 284 -17.55 -6.40 -13.32
C ILE A 284 -18.67 -7.22 -13.95
N HIS A 285 -19.92 -6.72 -13.93
CA HIS A 285 -21.02 -7.37 -14.65
C HIS A 285 -20.75 -7.46 -16.15
N THR A 286 -20.22 -6.41 -16.77
CA THR A 286 -19.87 -6.40 -18.20
C THR A 286 -18.78 -7.42 -18.53
N THR A 287 -17.79 -7.61 -17.65
CA THR A 287 -16.67 -8.54 -17.86
C THR A 287 -16.96 -9.97 -17.44
N LEU A 288 -17.98 -10.21 -16.61
CA LEU A 288 -18.37 -11.56 -16.17
C LEU A 288 -19.57 -12.11 -16.91
N VAL A 289 -20.55 -11.27 -17.25
CA VAL A 289 -21.83 -11.71 -17.81
C VAL A 289 -21.87 -11.40 -19.29
N LEU A 290 -21.70 -10.12 -19.65
CA LEU A 290 -21.93 -9.66 -21.01
C LEU A 290 -20.90 -10.18 -22.01
N SER A 291 -19.66 -10.37 -21.58
CA SER A 291 -18.64 -11.00 -22.42
C SER A 291 -18.97 -12.44 -22.80
N MET A 292 -19.70 -13.18 -21.94
CA MET A 292 -20.11 -14.56 -22.22
C MET A 292 -21.18 -14.66 -23.30
N GLU A 293 -21.87 -13.56 -23.63
CA GLU A 293 -22.77 -13.49 -24.79
C GLU A 293 -21.98 -13.45 -26.11
N VAL A 294 -20.68 -13.11 -26.07
CA VAL A 294 -19.84 -12.92 -27.27
C VAL A 294 -18.84 -14.06 -27.47
N PHE A 295 -18.23 -14.57 -26.40
CA PHE A 295 -17.25 -15.65 -26.48
C PHE A 295 -17.30 -16.59 -25.28
N GLU A 296 -16.88 -17.84 -25.48
CA GLU A 296 -16.82 -18.82 -24.40
C GLU A 296 -15.68 -18.53 -23.39
N PRO A 297 -15.89 -18.81 -22.09
CA PRO A 297 -14.86 -18.57 -21.07
C PRO A 297 -13.57 -19.36 -21.31
N PHE A 298 -12.45 -18.65 -21.44
CA PHE A 298 -11.09 -19.23 -21.53
C PHE A 298 -10.22 -18.80 -20.32
N ALA A 299 -9.00 -19.32 -20.20
CA ALA A 299 -8.18 -19.07 -19.00
C ALA A 299 -7.85 -17.58 -18.77
N GLY A 300 -7.56 -16.82 -19.84
CA GLY A 300 -7.35 -15.38 -19.78
C GLY A 300 -8.56 -14.59 -19.28
N TYR A 301 -9.78 -15.02 -19.63
CA TYR A 301 -11.02 -14.46 -19.10
C TYR A 301 -11.12 -14.59 -17.56
N TYR A 302 -10.82 -15.78 -17.02
CA TYR A 302 -10.82 -15.99 -15.56
C TYR A 302 -9.72 -15.19 -14.88
N PHE A 303 -8.53 -15.12 -15.47
CA PHE A 303 -7.39 -14.38 -14.94
C PHE A 303 -7.72 -12.88 -14.76
N PHE A 304 -8.28 -12.25 -15.80
CA PHE A 304 -8.67 -10.84 -15.76
C PHE A 304 -9.73 -10.56 -14.70
N ASN A 305 -10.79 -11.38 -14.67
CA ASN A 305 -11.88 -11.21 -13.70
C ASN A 305 -11.43 -11.44 -12.25
N ILE A 306 -10.52 -12.39 -12.00
CA ILE A 306 -9.93 -12.58 -10.66
C ILE A 306 -9.18 -11.33 -10.22
N LEU A 307 -8.40 -10.69 -11.11
CA LEU A 307 -7.69 -9.46 -10.78
C LEU A 307 -8.66 -8.29 -10.50
N LEU A 308 -9.75 -8.17 -11.26
CA LEU A 308 -10.81 -7.19 -10.98
C LEU A 308 -11.49 -7.45 -9.62
N MET A 309 -11.70 -8.71 -9.26
CA MET A 309 -12.25 -9.08 -7.94
C MET A 309 -11.28 -8.78 -6.79
N VAL A 310 -9.97 -8.97 -6.99
CA VAL A 310 -8.95 -8.53 -6.02
C VAL A 310 -9.02 -7.02 -5.83
N LEU A 311 -9.15 -6.27 -6.92
CA LEU A 311 -9.28 -4.81 -6.89
C LEU A 311 -10.56 -4.37 -6.16
N GLN A 312 -11.69 -5.03 -6.42
CA GLN A 312 -12.95 -4.80 -5.69
C GLN A 312 -12.81 -5.07 -4.18
N GLY A 313 -12.11 -6.15 -3.80
CA GLY A 313 -11.85 -6.47 -2.40
C GLY A 313 -11.06 -5.38 -1.68
N LEU A 314 -10.07 -4.78 -2.35
CA LEU A 314 -9.31 -3.63 -1.83
C LEU A 314 -10.19 -2.38 -1.71
N HIS A 315 -11.08 -2.12 -2.67
CA HIS A 315 -12.04 -1.02 -2.55
C HIS A 315 -12.98 -1.17 -1.36
N ILE A 316 -13.47 -2.39 -1.08
CA ILE A 316 -14.29 -2.67 0.11
C ILE A 316 -13.48 -2.41 1.40
N PHE A 317 -12.20 -2.81 1.42
CA PHE A 317 -11.32 -2.52 2.55
C PHE A 317 -11.18 -1.01 2.80
N TRP A 318 -10.91 -0.21 1.78
CA TRP A 318 -10.79 1.24 1.93
C TRP A 318 -12.13 1.93 2.22
N ALA A 319 -13.23 1.44 1.65
CA ALA A 319 -14.58 1.94 1.94
C ALA A 319 -14.91 1.79 3.44
N LYS A 320 -14.54 0.66 4.07
CA LYS A 320 -14.69 0.47 5.52
C LYS A 320 -13.92 1.52 6.33
N LEU A 321 -12.70 1.89 5.89
CA LEU A 321 -11.91 2.94 6.54
C LEU A 321 -12.55 4.32 6.36
N ILE A 322 -13.01 4.65 5.16
CA ILE A 322 -13.68 5.91 4.85
C ILE A 322 -14.97 6.05 5.67
N LEU A 323 -15.81 5.01 5.69
CA LEU A 323 -17.06 5.02 6.45
C LEU A 323 -16.83 5.17 7.96
N HIS A 324 -15.81 4.49 8.50
CA HIS A 324 -15.43 4.64 9.90
C HIS A 324 -15.05 6.09 10.24
N MET A 325 -14.35 6.78 9.32
CA MET A 325 -13.98 8.18 9.50
C MET A 325 -15.18 9.12 9.41
N VAL A 326 -16.08 8.90 8.43
CA VAL A 326 -17.32 9.68 8.29
C VAL A 326 -18.19 9.53 9.54
N TYR A 327 -18.36 8.30 10.06
CA TYR A 327 -19.08 8.06 11.31
C TYR A 327 -18.49 8.85 12.48
N LYS A 328 -17.17 8.83 12.64
CA LYS A 328 -16.48 9.62 13.69
C LYS A 328 -16.68 11.12 13.50
N PHE A 329 -16.65 11.60 12.27
CA PHE A 329 -16.85 13.00 11.94
C PHE A 329 -18.28 13.48 12.27
N LEU A 330 -19.30 12.66 11.96
CA LEU A 330 -20.70 12.94 12.30
C LEU A 330 -20.93 12.94 13.82
N LYS A 331 -20.43 11.92 14.53
CA LYS A 331 -20.57 11.82 15.99
C LYS A 331 -19.85 12.97 16.73
N GLY A 332 -18.71 13.43 16.19
CA GLY A 332 -17.98 14.60 16.69
C GLY A 332 -18.71 15.93 16.49
N LYS A 333 -19.61 16.04 15.48
CA LYS A 333 -20.49 17.21 15.31
C LYS A 333 -21.66 17.20 16.28
N VAL A 334 -22.23 16.02 16.59
CA VAL A 334 -23.37 15.89 17.52
C VAL A 334 -22.99 16.29 18.95
N ARG A 335 -21.73 16.03 19.39
CA ARG A 335 -21.26 16.42 20.73
C ARG A 335 -20.83 17.89 20.86
N LYS A 336 -20.94 18.67 19.77
CA LYS A 336 -20.43 20.05 19.66
C LYS A 336 -21.44 21.11 20.10
N SER A 337 -22.61 20.71 20.64
CA SER A 337 -23.62 21.61 21.20
C SER A 337 -23.38 22.02 22.66
N SER A 338 -22.39 21.45 23.38
CA SER A 338 -22.17 21.81 24.80
C SER A 338 -20.75 22.12 25.26
N GLU A 339 -19.67 21.71 24.57
CA GLU A 339 -18.31 22.08 25.04
C GLU A 339 -17.35 22.28 23.86
N ALA A 340 -17.20 23.53 23.45
CA ALA A 340 -16.17 23.95 22.51
C ALA A 340 -14.88 24.22 23.27
N ILE A 341 -13.80 23.52 22.91
CA ILE A 341 -12.40 23.99 22.76
C ILE A 341 -11.41 22.80 22.84
N VAL A 342 -11.70 21.73 23.59
CA VAL A 342 -10.69 20.65 23.81
C VAL A 342 -10.82 19.45 22.85
N HIS A 343 -12.00 19.19 22.27
CA HIS A 343 -12.25 17.98 21.47
C HIS A 343 -11.97 18.09 19.96
N HIS A 344 -11.54 19.27 19.47
CA HIS A 344 -11.37 19.59 18.04
C HIS A 344 -10.10 18.97 17.39
N GLU A 345 -9.15 18.47 18.18
CA GLU A 345 -7.96 17.75 17.69
C GLU A 345 -8.26 16.31 17.22
N MET A 346 -9.40 15.72 17.62
CA MET A 346 -9.67 14.30 17.43
C MET A 346 -10.16 13.92 16.01
N SER A 347 -10.74 14.87 15.27
CA SER A 347 -11.14 14.71 13.86
C SER A 347 -9.97 14.91 12.90
N LEU A 348 -9.06 15.84 13.21
CA LEU A 348 -7.81 16.05 12.49
C LEU A 348 -6.88 14.85 12.60
N THR A 349 -6.78 14.19 13.77
CA THR A 349 -5.97 12.98 13.94
C THR A 349 -6.49 11.80 13.11
N CYS A 350 -7.81 11.59 12.99
CA CYS A 350 -8.33 10.48 12.16
C CYS A 350 -8.17 10.74 10.66
N PHE A 351 -8.41 11.97 10.18
CA PHE A 351 -8.14 12.33 8.78
C PHE A 351 -6.64 12.35 8.47
N GLN A 352 -5.80 12.80 9.41
CA GLN A 352 -4.35 12.63 9.35
C GLN A 352 -3.91 11.17 9.46
N LEU A 353 -4.68 10.24 10.04
CA LEU A 353 -4.31 8.82 10.05
C LEU A 353 -4.52 8.15 8.69
N PHE A 354 -5.52 8.61 7.91
CA PHE A 354 -5.75 8.19 6.52
C PHE A 354 -4.83 8.93 5.53
N CYS A 355 -4.68 10.25 5.69
CA CYS A 355 -3.89 11.11 4.80
C CYS A 355 -2.40 11.21 5.15
N SER A 356 -2.04 10.94 6.41
CA SER A 356 -0.68 10.95 6.95
C SER A 356 -0.40 9.57 7.56
N SER A 357 -0.16 8.64 6.66
CA SER A 357 0.92 7.66 6.76
C SER A 357 1.97 8.06 7.81
N ASN A 358 1.97 7.33 8.93
CA ASN A 358 2.70 7.50 10.21
C ASN A 358 2.12 8.46 11.26
N SER A 359 1.50 7.87 12.29
CA SER A 359 2.19 7.57 13.56
C SER A 359 1.47 6.46 14.31
N TYR A 360 2.23 5.49 14.83
CA TYR A 360 1.81 4.71 16.00
C TYR A 360 1.44 5.71 17.12
N VAL A 361 0.15 5.80 17.41
CA VAL A 361 -0.34 6.09 18.76
C VAL A 361 -1.52 5.14 18.92
N ILE A 362 -1.25 3.97 19.50
CA ILE A 362 -2.28 3.29 20.27
C ILE A 362 -2.58 4.29 21.40
N PRO A 363 -3.80 4.83 21.54
CA PRO A 363 -4.15 5.50 22.77
C PRO A 363 -4.03 4.43 23.85
N LEU A 364 -2.97 4.49 24.65
CA LEU A 364 -3.01 3.85 25.95
C LEU A 364 -4.21 4.48 26.64
N ASP A 365 -5.20 3.63 26.88
CA ASP A 365 -6.41 3.91 27.61
C ASP A 365 -6.10 4.85 28.78
N ALA A 366 -6.61 6.09 28.68
CA ALA A 366 -6.36 7.17 29.63
C ALA A 366 -6.93 6.86 31.03
N ASN A 367 -7.58 5.71 31.21
CA ASN A 367 -8.11 5.26 32.48
C ASN A 367 -7.09 4.51 33.37
N LYS A 368 -5.92 4.10 32.85
CA LYS A 368 -4.94 3.32 33.65
C LYS A 368 -3.85 4.14 34.35
N GLN A 369 -3.68 5.42 34.01
CA GLN A 369 -2.70 6.31 34.68
C GLN A 369 -3.23 6.98 35.96
N ARG A 370 -4.55 6.96 36.20
CA ARG A 370 -5.14 7.55 37.41
C ARG A 370 -5.06 6.64 38.66
N VAL A 371 -4.69 5.36 38.49
CA VAL A 371 -4.55 4.39 39.59
C VAL A 371 -3.10 4.24 40.09
N GLN A 372 -2.09 4.63 39.31
CA GLN A 372 -0.67 4.48 39.68
C GLN A 372 -0.05 5.71 40.38
N LEU A 373 -0.73 6.85 40.39
CA LEU A 373 -0.27 8.06 41.09
C LEU A 373 -0.79 8.18 42.53
N LYS A 374 -1.70 7.30 42.98
CA LYS A 374 -2.19 7.24 44.37
C LYS A 374 -1.43 6.25 45.27
N GLY A 375 -0.54 5.42 44.71
CA GLY A 375 0.18 4.36 45.46
C GLY A 375 1.64 4.66 45.80
N ARG A 376 2.16 5.87 45.51
CA ARG A 376 3.61 6.15 45.58
C ARG A 376 4.02 7.20 46.63
N GLN A 377 3.25 7.28 47.73
CA GLN A 377 3.63 8.03 48.94
C GLN A 377 3.82 7.17 50.19
N GLY A 378 3.79 5.84 50.09
CA GLY A 378 4.07 4.96 51.23
C GLY A 378 4.86 3.73 50.81
N ALA A 379 6.20 3.81 50.87
CA ALA A 379 7.10 2.68 51.17
C ALA A 379 8.55 3.12 50.96
N SER A 380 9.10 3.82 51.95
CA SER A 380 10.53 3.80 52.21
C SER A 380 10.80 2.65 53.18
N ARG A 381 11.56 1.62 52.76
CA ARG A 381 12.53 0.86 53.58
C ARG A 381 13.00 -0.46 52.92
N LYS A 382 14.34 -0.58 52.90
CA LYS A 382 15.18 -1.74 53.21
C LYS A 382 15.58 -2.79 52.13
N LEU A 383 16.91 -2.96 52.08
CA LEU A 383 17.74 -4.19 52.01
C LEU A 383 18.33 -4.65 50.66
N ASN A 384 19.63 -4.31 50.51
CA ASN A 384 20.83 -5.16 50.38
C ASN A 384 20.94 -6.38 49.43
N GLN A 385 22.05 -6.32 48.69
CA GLN A 385 23.11 -7.34 48.45
C GLN A 385 22.94 -8.48 47.42
N SER A 386 23.78 -8.36 46.37
CA SER A 386 24.70 -9.35 45.76
C SER A 386 24.19 -10.68 45.17
N ALA A 387 24.51 -10.91 43.88
CA ALA A 387 25.15 -12.15 43.39
C ALA A 387 25.61 -12.04 41.91
N LEU A 388 26.68 -12.78 41.63
CA LEU A 388 27.57 -12.83 40.46
C LEU A 388 26.95 -13.30 39.12
N CYS A 389 27.59 -12.91 38.01
CA CYS A 389 27.49 -13.51 36.65
C CYS A 389 28.11 -14.93 36.58
N PRO A 390 27.90 -15.74 35.50
CA PRO A 390 28.71 -15.60 34.27
C PRO A 390 28.05 -15.99 32.90
N HIS A 391 28.63 -15.43 31.82
CA HIS A 391 28.74 -15.92 30.43
C HIS A 391 27.52 -16.39 29.60
N SER A 392 27.29 -15.72 28.44
CA SER A 392 27.22 -16.40 27.13
C SER A 392 27.32 -15.42 25.93
N GLN A 393 28.03 -15.90 24.91
CA GLN A 393 28.45 -15.25 23.66
C GLN A 393 27.31 -15.04 22.61
N PRO A 394 27.55 -14.26 21.53
CA PRO A 394 26.49 -13.59 20.78
C PRO A 394 25.85 -14.46 19.69
N CYS A 395 24.52 -14.54 19.68
CA CYS A 395 23.78 -15.19 18.61
C CYS A 395 23.61 -14.23 17.42
N GLY A 396 24.45 -14.42 16.38
CA GLY A 396 24.34 -13.72 15.11
C GLY A 396 23.00 -13.98 14.41
N HIS A 397 22.28 -12.92 14.08
CA HIS A 397 21.07 -13.01 13.26
C HIS A 397 21.24 -12.30 11.91
N LYS A 398 21.38 -13.16 10.88
CA LYS A 398 21.37 -12.84 9.45
C LYS A 398 20.11 -12.05 9.05
N LYS A 399 20.33 -10.96 8.31
CA LYS A 399 19.30 -10.21 7.57
C LYS A 399 18.48 -11.16 6.70
N ILE A 400 17.16 -11.14 6.90
CA ILE A 400 16.20 -11.80 6.01
C ILE A 400 16.02 -10.88 4.80
N ASN A 401 16.51 -11.31 3.64
CA ASN A 401 16.24 -10.65 2.36
C ASN A 401 14.75 -10.74 2.06
N GLN A 402 14.02 -9.63 2.24
CA GLN A 402 12.71 -9.44 1.65
C GLN A 402 12.88 -9.38 0.13
N CYS A 403 12.20 -10.26 -0.62
CA CYS A 403 12.10 -10.12 -2.07
C CYS A 403 11.50 -8.75 -2.38
N HIS A 404 12.24 -7.94 -3.14
CA HIS A 404 11.88 -6.55 -3.42
C HIS A 404 10.70 -6.53 -4.41
N PRO A 405 9.59 -5.83 -4.14
CA PRO A 405 8.40 -5.80 -5.03
C PRO A 405 8.71 -5.27 -6.44
N LEU A 406 9.80 -4.51 -6.58
CA LEU A 406 10.34 -4.09 -7.87
C LEU A 406 10.76 -5.27 -8.75
N ILE A 407 11.34 -6.32 -8.18
CA ILE A 407 11.79 -7.49 -8.95
C ILE A 407 10.58 -8.20 -9.57
N CYS A 408 9.48 -8.36 -8.82
CA CYS A 408 8.24 -8.96 -9.33
C CYS A 408 7.65 -8.14 -10.48
N PHE A 409 7.63 -6.80 -10.36
CA PHE A 409 7.19 -5.90 -11.42
C PHE A 409 8.06 -6.00 -12.66
N TRP A 410 9.38 -5.86 -12.54
CA TRP A 410 10.29 -5.93 -13.68
C TRP A 410 10.27 -7.29 -14.36
N THR A 411 10.15 -8.38 -13.59
CA THR A 411 9.99 -9.71 -14.20
C THR A 411 8.68 -9.84 -14.96
N PHE A 412 7.56 -9.35 -14.43
CA PHE A 412 6.28 -9.43 -15.16
C PHE A 412 6.24 -8.50 -16.37
N PHE A 413 6.73 -7.27 -16.21
CA PHE A 413 6.75 -6.26 -17.25
C PHE A 413 7.61 -6.70 -18.45
N VAL A 414 8.80 -7.24 -18.18
CA VAL A 414 9.65 -7.84 -19.22
C VAL A 414 9.02 -9.12 -19.79
N VAL A 415 8.33 -9.92 -18.97
CA VAL A 415 7.61 -11.14 -19.44
C VAL A 415 6.45 -10.80 -20.38
N CYS A 416 5.64 -9.78 -20.07
CA CYS A 416 4.59 -9.30 -20.94
C CYS A 416 5.14 -8.64 -22.21
N SER A 417 6.30 -7.97 -22.14
CA SER A 417 6.77 -7.15 -23.26
C SER A 417 7.80 -7.81 -24.17
N VAL A 418 8.54 -8.85 -23.72
CA VAL A 418 9.70 -9.39 -24.46
C VAL A 418 9.51 -10.83 -24.94
N LYS A 419 8.76 -11.66 -24.18
CA LYS A 419 8.30 -13.02 -24.55
C LYS A 419 7.60 -13.64 -23.32
N PRO A 420 6.29 -13.82 -23.34
CA PRO A 420 5.65 -15.08 -23.04
C PRO A 420 6.27 -16.16 -22.12
N SER A 421 7.32 -16.86 -22.57
CA SER A 421 7.67 -18.21 -22.10
C SER A 421 8.46 -18.30 -20.77
N VAL A 422 8.67 -17.19 -20.05
CA VAL A 422 9.64 -17.14 -18.92
C VAL A 422 8.98 -17.09 -17.52
N PHE A 423 7.63 -17.12 -17.45
CA PHE A 423 6.85 -17.05 -16.20
C PHE A 423 7.25 -18.09 -15.13
N PHE A 424 7.78 -19.25 -15.52
CA PHE A 424 7.90 -20.39 -14.62
C PHE A 424 9.16 -20.44 -13.75
N LEU A 425 10.27 -19.77 -14.12
CA LEU A 425 11.50 -19.84 -13.31
C LEU A 425 11.36 -19.11 -11.97
N SER A 426 10.57 -18.04 -11.92
CA SER A 426 10.37 -17.22 -10.71
C SER A 426 9.30 -17.81 -9.80
N TRP A 427 8.17 -18.29 -10.34
CA TRP A 427 7.10 -18.90 -9.55
C TRP A 427 7.50 -20.25 -8.94
N LYS A 428 8.23 -21.12 -9.66
CA LYS A 428 8.79 -22.36 -9.08
C LYS A 428 9.84 -22.07 -8.02
N LYS A 429 10.73 -21.07 -8.21
CA LYS A 429 11.69 -20.65 -7.17
C LYS A 429 10.98 -20.09 -5.95
N MET A 430 9.93 -19.29 -6.12
CA MET A 430 9.17 -18.69 -5.02
C MET A 430 8.32 -19.74 -4.27
N ASN A 431 7.68 -20.68 -4.97
CA ASN A 431 6.97 -21.80 -4.35
C ASN A 431 7.91 -22.79 -3.67
N ALA A 432 9.10 -23.06 -4.22
CA ALA A 432 10.12 -23.88 -3.58
C ALA A 432 10.68 -23.21 -2.31
N VAL A 433 10.89 -21.89 -2.33
CA VAL A 433 11.29 -21.10 -1.17
C VAL A 433 10.17 -21.08 -0.12
N MET A 434 8.91 -20.87 -0.51
CA MET A 434 7.74 -20.89 0.39
C MET A 434 7.49 -22.28 0.99
N LYS A 435 7.67 -23.37 0.21
CA LYS A 435 7.65 -24.75 0.72
C LYS A 435 8.80 -25.00 1.71
N LYS A 436 10.03 -24.57 1.39
CA LYS A 436 11.18 -24.68 2.31
C LYS A 436 10.94 -23.89 3.60
N VAL A 437 10.35 -22.70 3.54
CA VAL A 437 9.99 -21.89 4.72
C VAL A 437 8.88 -22.54 5.53
N ARG A 438 7.81 -23.07 4.90
CA ARG A 438 6.74 -23.82 5.60
C ARG A 438 7.26 -25.10 6.26
N LEU A 439 8.15 -25.85 5.59
CA LEU A 439 8.77 -27.06 6.13
C LEU A 439 9.73 -26.73 7.28
N LYS A 440 10.52 -25.66 7.18
CA LYS A 440 11.40 -25.18 8.25
C LYS A 440 10.60 -24.72 9.48
N ARG A 441 9.44 -24.10 9.27
CA ARG A 441 8.48 -23.73 10.34
C ARG A 441 7.84 -24.96 10.98
N LYS A 442 7.40 -25.97 10.20
CA LYS A 442 6.86 -27.23 10.74
C LYS A 442 7.91 -28.02 11.55
N ARG A 443 9.16 -28.08 11.09
CA ARG A 443 10.25 -28.75 11.83
C ARG A 443 10.60 -28.03 13.13
N ARG A 444 10.58 -26.68 13.15
CA ARG A 444 10.82 -25.89 14.37
C ARG A 444 9.71 -26.08 15.42
N ILE A 445 8.45 -26.08 15.01
CA ILE A 445 7.30 -26.33 15.90
C ILE A 445 7.31 -27.77 16.45
N LYS A 446 7.70 -28.75 15.62
CA LYS A 446 7.83 -30.15 16.06
C LYS A 446 9.03 -30.35 17.00
N GLY A 447 10.12 -29.61 16.78
CA GLY A 447 11.28 -29.56 17.67
C GLY A 447 10.93 -28.95 19.04
N GLU A 448 10.29 -27.78 19.06
CA GLU A 448 9.84 -27.10 20.30
C GLU A 448 8.84 -27.93 21.10
N ARG A 449 7.95 -28.70 20.45
CA ARG A 449 7.10 -29.67 21.16
C ARG A 449 7.91 -30.80 21.78
N ARG A 450 8.90 -31.35 21.07
CA ARG A 450 9.71 -32.46 21.57
C ARG A 450 10.58 -32.04 22.77
N THR A 451 11.17 -30.85 22.73
CA THR A 451 11.89 -30.27 23.88
C THR A 451 10.95 -29.96 25.04
N ARG A 452 9.73 -29.45 24.81
CA ARG A 452 8.74 -29.29 25.90
C ARG A 452 8.30 -30.61 26.52
N THR A 453 8.08 -31.65 25.70
CA THR A 453 7.69 -32.96 26.21
C THR A 453 8.83 -33.62 27.00
N GLN A 454 10.08 -33.45 26.55
CA GLN A 454 11.26 -33.92 27.28
C GLN A 454 11.53 -33.13 28.56
N GLU A 455 11.38 -31.80 28.56
CA GLU A 455 11.44 -31.00 29.78
C GLU A 455 10.36 -31.43 30.79
N LEU A 456 9.15 -31.73 30.33
CA LEU A 456 8.06 -32.23 31.20
C LEU A 456 8.29 -33.65 31.74
N THR A 457 9.09 -34.49 31.06
CA THR A 457 9.45 -35.83 31.58
C THR A 457 10.67 -35.79 32.49
N VAL A 458 11.58 -34.83 32.31
CA VAL A 458 12.79 -34.66 33.14
C VAL A 458 12.50 -33.86 34.41
N THR A 459 11.56 -32.91 34.39
CA THR A 459 11.04 -32.30 35.63
C THR A 459 9.96 -33.19 36.23
N GLY A 460 10.37 -34.31 36.82
CA GLY A 460 9.53 -35.13 37.68
C GLY A 460 9.08 -34.35 38.93
N ARG A 461 8.13 -33.44 38.77
CA ARG A 461 7.31 -32.95 39.89
C ARG A 461 6.06 -33.80 39.94
N LYS A 462 6.05 -34.74 40.88
CA LYS A 462 4.83 -35.35 41.40
C LYS A 462 3.86 -34.22 41.75
N ILE A 463 2.75 -34.13 41.01
CA ILE A 463 1.59 -33.34 41.41
C ILE A 463 0.80 -34.24 42.36
N PRO A 464 0.63 -33.88 43.65
CA PRO A 464 -0.27 -34.63 44.51
C PRO A 464 -1.71 -34.40 44.04
N THR A 465 -2.41 -35.50 43.77
CA THR A 465 -3.85 -35.57 43.56
C THR A 465 -4.57 -35.03 44.79
N LEU A 466 -5.09 -33.80 44.71
CA LEU A 466 -6.13 -33.32 45.62
C LEU A 466 -7.47 -33.79 45.09
N THR A 467 -7.96 -34.87 45.69
CA THR A 467 -9.38 -35.23 45.73
C THR A 467 -10.13 -34.18 46.55
N LEU A 468 -11.10 -33.50 45.96
CA LEU A 468 -12.16 -32.86 46.74
C LEU A 468 -13.49 -32.96 46.00
N SER A 469 -14.42 -33.59 46.71
CA SER A 469 -15.76 -33.99 46.36
C SER A 469 -16.73 -32.82 46.19
N CYS A 470 -17.82 -33.07 45.47
CA CYS A 470 -19.05 -32.27 45.41
C CYS A 470 -19.54 -31.80 46.78
N VAL A 471 -20.01 -30.54 46.85
CA VAL A 471 -21.41 -30.15 47.14
C VAL A 471 -21.71 -28.89 46.34
#